data_AF-H7FU90-F1
#
_entry.id   AF-H7FU90-F1
#
_cell.length_a   1.000
_cell.length_b   1.000
_cell.length_c   1.000
_cell.angle_alpha   90.00
_cell.angle_beta   90.00
_cell.angle_gamma   90.00
#
_symmetry.space_group_name_H-M   'P 1'
#
loop_
_entity.id
_entity.type
_entity.pdbx_description
1 polymer ?
#
loop_
_entity_poly.entity_id
_entity_poly.type
_entity_poly.pdbx_seq_one_letter_code
_entity_poly.pdbx_strand_id
1 'polypeptide(L)'
;MKKNTLEDYKQAIKAKYEDEKSGDYSSFLINPSRAKLRDLCNIHFKGNGNHNDFLIFRNFFGFDFKEDNSKELKKQTDKFRPLETFFKGETDLTDISGVDLAAVLVNYEPRPLNRFIKVIGTTTTARKEENTTYAIIDKSTDFTTDEKKKEPIIIHEHPVKRTVVLQSTLSQIQHKTISVKQIFKILLLVVIIAVSAYGMKELIAPKKQCMQWQMDHYEIVDCSSTTQGIGIINEIKPIIEEEMKLKKIEVSLKTPFFQKNKAAIWYCKKDSKLEYFNAAGFHPENGKPLKPISQYIITKYIKE
;
A
#
# COMPACT_ATOMS: atom_id res chain seq x y z
N MET A 1 12.60 17.87 -15.14
CA MET A 1 12.74 18.11 -13.68
C MET A 1 12.38 16.84 -12.94
N LYS A 2 13.17 16.42 -11.93
CA LYS A 2 12.76 15.31 -11.05
C LYS A 2 11.51 15.76 -10.29
N LYS A 3 10.36 15.10 -10.49
CA LYS A 3 9.18 15.30 -9.64
C LYS A 3 9.56 14.85 -8.23
N ASN A 4 9.59 15.77 -7.27
CA ASN A 4 9.76 15.41 -5.87
C ASN A 4 8.37 15.16 -5.31
N THR A 5 7.94 13.90 -5.32
CA THR A 5 6.55 13.52 -4.98
C THR A 5 6.11 13.98 -3.59
N LEU A 6 7.04 14.12 -2.65
CA LEU A 6 6.73 14.66 -1.32
C LEU A 6 6.51 16.16 -1.34
N GLU A 7 7.32 16.91 -2.10
CA GLU A 7 7.14 18.37 -2.24
C GLU A 7 5.87 18.69 -3.01
N ASP A 8 5.56 17.91 -4.05
CA ASP A 8 4.29 18.01 -4.78
C ASP A 8 3.09 17.81 -3.83
N TYR A 9 3.19 16.85 -2.90
CA TYR A 9 2.16 16.58 -1.90
C TYR A 9 2.00 17.74 -0.91
N LYS A 10 3.11 18.24 -0.35
CA LYS A 10 3.11 19.41 0.54
C LYS A 10 2.52 20.64 -0.14
N GLN A 11 2.87 20.87 -1.41
CA GLN A 11 2.34 21.99 -2.18
C GLN A 11 0.83 21.85 -2.41
N ALA A 12 0.35 20.65 -2.71
CA ALA A 12 -1.08 20.39 -2.86
C ALA A 12 -1.85 20.59 -1.53
N ILE A 13 -1.27 20.18 -0.40
CA ILE A 13 -1.84 20.43 0.93
C ILE A 13 -1.88 21.92 1.23
N LYS A 14 -0.82 22.68 0.91
CA LYS A 14 -0.80 24.14 1.09
C LYS A 14 -1.83 24.84 0.21
N ALA A 15 -2.01 24.41 -1.03
CA ALA A 15 -3.06 24.93 -1.91
C ALA A 15 -4.44 24.68 -1.30
N LYS A 16 -4.72 23.44 -0.86
CA LYS A 16 -5.97 23.09 -0.18
C LYS A 16 -6.19 23.89 1.10
N TYR A 17 -5.14 24.13 1.88
CA TYR A 17 -5.20 24.98 3.08
C TYR A 17 -5.67 26.40 2.76
N GLU A 18 -5.16 27.01 1.68
CA GLU A 18 -5.60 28.35 1.25
C GLU A 18 -7.07 28.36 0.84
N ASP A 19 -7.54 27.33 0.13
CA ASP A 19 -8.96 27.20 -0.24
C ASP A 19 -9.85 27.10 1.02
N GLU A 20 -9.45 26.26 1.98
CA GLU A 20 -10.20 26.01 3.23
C GLU A 20 -10.22 27.18 4.21
N LYS A 21 -9.39 28.23 4.02
CA LYS A 21 -9.52 29.47 4.79
C LYS A 21 -10.85 30.17 4.59
N SER A 22 -11.53 29.89 3.46
CA SER A 22 -12.86 30.39 3.15
C SER A 22 -13.98 29.36 3.40
N GLY A 23 -13.64 28.16 3.86
CA GLY A 23 -14.57 27.05 4.07
C GLY A 23 -15.16 26.96 5.47
N ASP A 24 -15.79 25.82 5.76
CA ASP A 24 -16.53 25.55 7.01
C ASP A 24 -15.64 25.63 8.26
N TYR A 25 -14.33 25.35 8.11
CA TYR A 25 -13.35 25.37 9.19
C TYR A 25 -12.48 26.65 9.22
N SER A 26 -12.89 27.70 8.51
CA SER A 26 -12.19 29.00 8.42
C SER A 26 -11.76 29.58 9.77
N SER A 27 -12.61 29.46 10.81
CA SER A 27 -12.32 29.95 12.17
C SER A 27 -11.05 29.33 12.78
N PHE A 28 -10.70 28.11 12.37
CA PHE A 28 -9.48 27.41 12.78
C PHE A 28 -8.29 27.71 11.86
N LEU A 29 -8.54 27.92 10.56
CA LEU A 29 -7.50 27.94 9.52
C LEU A 29 -7.04 29.35 9.08
N ILE A 30 -7.83 30.41 9.27
CA ILE A 30 -7.39 31.78 8.90
C ILE A 30 -6.17 32.22 9.71
N ASN A 31 -6.20 31.94 11.02
CA ASN A 31 -5.08 32.18 11.92
C ASN A 31 -4.91 30.94 12.82
N PRO A 32 -4.18 29.93 12.33
CA PRO A 32 -4.01 28.68 13.03
C PRO A 32 -3.11 28.86 14.25
N SER A 33 -3.48 28.21 15.34
CA SER A 33 -2.66 28.03 16.52
C SER A 33 -2.65 26.56 16.89
N ARG A 34 -1.67 26.11 17.69
CA ARG A 34 -1.59 24.71 18.15
C ARG A 34 -2.90 24.22 18.77
N ALA A 35 -3.54 25.08 19.57
CA ALA A 35 -4.83 24.78 20.19
C ALA A 35 -5.94 24.64 19.14
N LYS A 36 -6.02 25.57 18.18
CA LYS A 36 -7.00 25.50 17.09
C LYS A 36 -6.82 24.26 16.21
N LEU A 37 -5.59 23.95 15.82
CA LEU A 37 -5.29 22.76 15.00
C LEU A 37 -5.60 21.46 15.77
N ARG A 38 -5.34 21.43 17.08
CA ARG A 38 -5.73 20.33 17.96
C ARG A 38 -7.26 20.15 18.01
N ASP A 39 -7.99 21.24 18.21
CA ASP A 39 -9.45 21.19 18.32
C ASP A 39 -10.07 20.79 16.98
N LEU A 40 -9.54 21.29 15.86
CA LEU A 40 -9.92 20.88 14.51
C LEU A 40 -9.63 19.40 14.25
N CYS A 41 -8.46 18.90 14.67
CA CYS A 41 -8.14 17.47 14.63
C CYS A 41 -9.24 16.67 15.34
N ASN A 42 -9.57 17.04 16.58
CA ASN A 42 -10.61 16.35 17.34
C ASN A 42 -11.98 16.37 16.63
N ILE A 43 -12.35 17.46 15.97
CA ILE A 43 -13.60 17.57 15.21
C ILE A 43 -13.61 16.57 14.05
N HIS A 44 -12.56 16.55 13.22
CA HIS A 44 -12.47 15.63 12.07
C HIS A 44 -12.57 14.16 12.48
N PHE A 45 -11.88 13.79 13.57
CA PHE A 45 -11.86 12.41 14.05
C PHE A 45 -13.15 11.96 14.75
N LYS A 46 -13.91 12.90 15.33
CA LYS A 46 -15.26 12.60 15.86
C LYS A 46 -16.31 12.51 14.77
N GLY A 47 -16.25 13.37 13.77
CA GLY A 47 -17.31 13.54 12.79
C GLY A 47 -17.27 12.52 11.65
N ASN A 48 -16.09 12.14 11.15
CA ASN A 48 -16.01 11.32 9.94
C ASN A 48 -14.63 10.69 9.67
N GLY A 49 -13.89 10.29 10.71
CA GLY A 49 -12.58 9.66 10.54
C GLY A 49 -12.67 8.38 9.69
N ASN A 50 -11.95 8.34 8.56
CA ASN A 50 -11.82 7.11 7.77
C ASN A 50 -10.67 6.22 8.31
N HIS A 51 -10.59 4.97 7.85
CA HIS A 51 -9.54 4.03 8.31
C HIS A 51 -8.11 4.59 8.15
N ASN A 52 -7.82 5.28 7.05
CA ASN A 52 -6.51 5.88 6.83
C ASN A 52 -6.27 7.06 7.77
N ASP A 53 -7.29 7.89 8.01
CA ASP A 53 -7.17 9.01 8.94
C ASP A 53 -6.84 8.50 10.35
N PHE A 54 -7.48 7.42 10.82
CA PHE A 54 -7.16 6.82 12.12
C PHE A 54 -5.73 6.26 12.18
N LEU A 55 -5.23 5.67 11.09
CA LEU A 55 -3.84 5.25 10.99
C LEU A 55 -2.88 6.45 11.04
N ILE A 56 -3.20 7.55 10.35
CA ILE A 56 -2.43 8.79 10.38
C ILE A 56 -2.37 9.34 11.81
N PHE A 57 -3.52 9.38 12.49
CA PHE A 57 -3.59 9.79 13.90
C PHE A 57 -2.68 8.93 14.78
N ARG A 58 -2.81 7.60 14.69
CA ARG A 58 -2.01 6.65 15.46
C ARG A 58 -0.52 6.84 15.22
N ASN A 59 -0.12 6.99 13.96
CA ASN A 59 1.28 7.17 13.57
C ASN A 59 1.87 8.47 14.11
N PHE A 60 1.10 9.56 14.11
CA PHE A 60 1.59 10.86 14.58
C PHE A 60 1.59 10.99 16.11
N PHE A 61 0.52 10.55 16.76
CA PHE A 61 0.36 10.72 18.21
C PHE A 61 0.94 9.57 19.02
N GLY A 62 1.04 8.37 18.44
CA GLY A 62 1.51 7.15 19.10
C GLY A 62 0.44 6.44 19.92
N PHE A 63 -0.84 6.77 19.73
CA PHE A 63 -1.97 6.12 20.40
C PHE A 63 -3.22 6.14 19.51
N ASP A 64 -4.15 5.22 19.73
CA ASP A 64 -5.40 5.14 18.96
C ASP A 64 -6.37 6.24 19.35
N PHE A 65 -7.05 6.84 18.36
CA PHE A 65 -8.13 7.79 18.65
C PHE A 65 -9.29 7.09 19.35
N LYS A 66 -9.78 7.70 20.42
CA LYS A 66 -11.02 7.32 21.12
C LYS A 66 -11.78 8.61 21.39
N GLU A 67 -13.11 8.55 21.39
CA GLU A 67 -13.95 9.74 21.53
C GLU A 67 -13.67 10.55 22.82
N ASP A 68 -13.22 9.85 23.87
CA ASP A 68 -12.86 10.40 25.18
C ASP A 68 -11.39 10.87 25.30
N ASN A 69 -10.57 10.71 24.25
CA ASN A 69 -9.15 11.05 24.29
C ASN A 69 -8.86 12.56 24.23
N SER A 70 -9.88 13.42 24.32
CA SER A 70 -9.73 14.89 24.40
C SER A 70 -8.64 15.32 25.39
N LYS A 71 -8.60 14.69 26.57
CA LYS A 71 -7.60 14.98 27.60
C LYS A 71 -6.18 14.60 27.16
N GLU A 72 -6.02 13.45 26.52
CA GLU A 72 -4.72 12.97 26.04
C GLU A 72 -4.21 13.82 24.88
N LEU A 73 -5.10 14.17 23.94
CA LEU A 73 -4.79 15.06 22.83
C LEU A 73 -4.41 16.47 23.34
N LYS A 74 -5.06 16.95 24.40
CA LYS A 74 -4.72 18.24 25.05
C LYS A 74 -3.31 18.23 25.64
N LYS A 75 -2.84 17.12 26.21
CA LYS A 75 -1.45 16.99 26.71
C LYS A 75 -0.42 17.08 25.58
N GLN A 76 -0.79 16.69 24.36
CA GLN A 76 0.10 16.69 23.20
C GLN A 76 -0.09 17.91 22.28
N THR A 77 -0.66 19.01 22.80
CA THR A 77 -0.89 20.24 22.01
C THR A 77 0.39 20.76 21.35
N ASP A 78 1.55 20.63 22.00
CA ASP A 78 2.83 21.08 21.43
C ASP A 78 3.27 20.30 20.19
N LYS A 79 2.79 19.06 19.99
CA LYS A 79 3.04 18.31 18.76
C LYS A 79 2.46 18.99 17.52
N PHE A 80 1.50 19.91 17.68
CA PHE A 80 0.96 20.69 16.56
C PHE A 80 1.85 21.86 16.13
N ARG A 81 2.93 22.17 16.86
CA ARG A 81 3.85 23.26 16.49
C ARG A 81 4.38 23.14 15.04
N PRO A 82 4.88 21.99 14.57
CA PRO A 82 5.39 21.87 13.20
C PRO A 82 4.31 22.06 12.13
N LEU A 83 3.05 21.69 12.43
CA LEU A 83 1.92 21.88 11.52
C LEU A 83 1.51 23.35 11.47
N GLU A 84 1.51 24.03 12.62
CA GLU A 84 1.27 25.47 12.71
C GLU A 84 2.26 26.26 11.85
N THR A 85 3.56 26.05 12.05
CA THR A 85 4.61 26.79 11.33
C THR A 85 4.64 26.40 9.84
N PHE A 86 4.26 25.17 9.50
CA PHE A 86 4.08 24.74 8.10
C PHE A 86 2.94 25.47 7.39
N PHE A 87 1.77 25.57 8.01
CA PHE A 87 0.62 26.29 7.45
C PHE A 87 0.84 27.80 7.38
N LYS A 88 1.60 28.37 8.31
CA LYS A 88 2.02 29.78 8.25
C LYS A 88 3.13 30.04 7.24
N GLY A 89 3.71 29.01 6.64
CA GLY A 89 4.81 29.14 5.68
C GLY A 89 6.16 29.51 6.32
N GLU A 90 6.28 29.40 7.64
CA GLU A 90 7.49 29.75 8.40
C GLU A 90 8.56 28.65 8.29
N THR A 91 8.14 27.38 8.25
CA THR A 91 9.06 26.21 8.19
C THR A 91 8.56 25.15 7.24
N ASP A 92 9.48 24.35 6.70
CA ASP A 92 9.10 23.12 5.99
C ASP A 92 8.84 21.95 6.97
N LEU A 93 7.83 21.14 6.67
CA LEU A 93 7.44 19.99 7.48
C LEU A 93 8.10 18.74 6.90
N THR A 94 9.20 18.30 7.52
CA THR A 94 10.00 17.18 7.01
C THR A 94 9.49 15.81 7.45
N ASP A 95 8.71 15.75 8.53
CA ASP A 95 8.13 14.53 9.04
C ASP A 95 6.90 14.10 8.23
N ILE A 96 6.95 12.91 7.61
CA ILE A 96 5.89 12.42 6.74
C ILE A 96 4.58 12.24 7.52
N SER A 97 4.64 11.73 8.76
CA SER A 97 3.45 11.57 9.59
C SER A 97 2.79 12.91 9.90
N GLY A 98 3.58 13.96 10.13
CA GLY A 98 3.11 15.34 10.25
C GLY A 98 2.49 15.88 8.96
N VAL A 99 3.10 15.61 7.80
CA VAL A 99 2.54 16.00 6.48
C VAL A 99 1.21 15.31 6.23
N ASP A 100 1.11 14.02 6.53
CA ASP A 100 -0.15 13.27 6.39
C ASP A 100 -1.23 13.79 7.35
N LEU A 101 -0.87 14.13 8.59
CA LEU A 101 -1.81 14.75 9.52
C LEU A 101 -2.24 16.16 9.04
N ALA A 102 -1.33 16.94 8.45
CA ALA A 102 -1.67 18.22 7.85
C ALA A 102 -2.70 18.06 6.72
N ALA A 103 -2.60 17.00 5.91
CA ALA A 103 -3.60 16.66 4.90
C ALA A 103 -4.99 16.37 5.50
N VAL A 104 -5.05 15.68 6.65
CA VAL A 104 -6.31 15.46 7.38
C VAL A 104 -6.92 16.77 7.84
N LEU A 105 -6.13 17.68 8.42
CA LEU A 105 -6.62 18.94 8.98
C LEU A 105 -7.31 19.83 7.95
N VAL A 106 -6.85 19.81 6.70
CA VAL A 106 -7.42 20.59 5.58
C VAL A 106 -8.33 19.76 4.69
N ASN A 107 -8.71 18.56 5.14
CA ASN A 107 -9.56 17.62 4.42
C ASN A 107 -9.10 17.38 2.95
N TYR A 108 -7.79 17.20 2.75
CA TYR A 108 -7.22 16.90 1.44
C TYR A 108 -7.32 15.40 1.12
N GLU A 109 -8.21 15.01 0.22
CA GLU A 109 -8.62 13.61 0.01
C GLU A 109 -7.54 12.59 -0.41
N PRO A 110 -6.56 12.91 -1.28
CA PRO A 110 -5.54 11.94 -1.64
C PRO A 110 -4.47 11.84 -0.55
N ARG A 111 -4.90 11.45 0.65
CA ARG A 111 -4.09 11.19 1.85
C ARG A 111 -4.19 9.71 2.24
N PRO A 112 -3.13 9.07 2.79
CA PRO A 112 -1.79 9.61 3.06
C PRO A 112 -0.93 9.72 1.79
N LEU A 113 0.33 10.13 1.92
CA LEU A 113 1.26 10.35 0.80
C LEU A 113 1.25 9.22 -0.23
N ASN A 114 1.29 7.96 0.20
CA ASN A 114 1.26 6.81 -0.72
C ASN A 114 0.03 6.80 -1.65
N ARG A 115 -1.13 7.27 -1.17
CA ARG A 115 -2.35 7.43 -1.96
C ARG A 115 -2.20 8.56 -2.97
N PHE A 116 -1.62 9.68 -2.57
CA PHE A 116 -1.28 10.78 -3.49
C PHE A 116 -0.38 10.30 -4.64
N ILE A 117 0.69 9.55 -4.33
CA ILE A 117 1.60 9.00 -5.34
C ILE A 117 0.84 8.12 -6.34
N LYS A 118 -0.04 7.24 -5.83
CA LYS A 118 -0.85 6.34 -6.65
C LYS A 118 -1.79 7.12 -7.59
N VAL A 119 -2.47 8.13 -7.06
CA VAL A 119 -3.40 8.98 -7.83
C VAL A 119 -2.65 9.73 -8.94
N ILE A 120 -1.52 10.37 -8.65
CA ILE A 120 -0.72 11.06 -9.67
C ILE A 120 -0.18 10.09 -10.71
N GLY A 121 0.24 8.89 -10.30
CA GLY A 121 0.65 7.82 -11.20
C GLY A 121 -0.46 7.49 -12.20
N THR A 122 -1.68 7.27 -11.72
CA THR A 122 -2.85 6.99 -12.57
C THR A 122 -3.26 8.17 -13.45
N THR A 123 -3.24 9.40 -12.95
CA THR A 123 -3.59 10.61 -13.71
C THR A 123 -2.54 10.95 -14.77
N THR A 124 -1.26 10.61 -14.53
CA THR A 124 -0.18 10.80 -15.53
C THR A 124 -0.30 9.78 -16.67
N THR A 125 -0.78 8.57 -16.39
CA THR A 125 -1.09 7.57 -17.42
C THR A 125 -2.33 7.97 -18.21
N ALA A 126 -3.40 8.43 -17.54
CA ALA A 126 -4.62 8.89 -18.22
C ALA A 126 -4.40 10.14 -19.09
N ARG A 127 -3.56 11.10 -18.67
CA ARG A 127 -3.21 12.30 -19.48
C ARG A 127 -2.35 12.00 -20.72
N LYS A 128 -1.73 10.82 -20.82
CA LYS A 128 -1.04 10.40 -22.05
C LYS A 128 -1.99 9.81 -23.09
N GLU A 129 -3.23 9.47 -22.70
CA GLU A 129 -4.22 8.82 -23.56
C GLU A 129 -5.27 9.78 -24.13
N GLU A 130 -5.18 11.09 -23.88
CA GLU A 130 -6.09 12.10 -24.46
C GLU A 130 -5.77 12.49 -25.91
N ASN A 131 -4.73 11.93 -26.53
CA ASN A 131 -4.53 12.00 -27.98
C ASN A 131 -4.56 10.59 -28.58
N THR A 132 -5.72 9.95 -28.62
CA THR A 132 -6.28 9.17 -29.76
C THR A 132 -7.63 8.59 -29.35
N THR A 133 -8.66 8.88 -30.14
CA THR A 133 -10.04 8.46 -29.94
C THR A 133 -10.31 7.02 -30.43
N TYR A 134 -11.14 6.26 -29.68
CA TYR A 134 -11.81 4.98 -29.97
C TYR A 134 -10.92 3.71 -30.04
N ALA A 135 -11.25 2.52 -29.54
CA ALA A 135 -12.47 1.93 -28.95
C ALA A 135 -12.07 0.73 -28.05
N ILE A 136 -13.00 0.35 -27.17
CA ILE A 136 -12.98 -0.85 -26.31
C ILE A 136 -12.93 -2.13 -27.16
N ILE A 137 -12.11 -3.12 -26.79
CA ILE A 137 -12.49 -4.54 -26.60
C ILE A 137 -11.40 -5.31 -25.86
N ASP A 138 -11.90 -6.04 -24.89
CA ASP A 138 -11.33 -6.99 -23.95
C ASP A 138 -10.65 -8.21 -24.62
N LYS A 139 -9.46 -8.60 -24.14
CA LYS A 139 -9.13 -10.01 -23.86
C LYS A 139 -7.75 -10.18 -23.23
N SER A 140 -7.75 -10.93 -22.12
CA SER A 140 -6.82 -12.00 -21.71
C SER A 140 -5.73 -12.36 -22.73
N THR A 141 -4.49 -12.68 -22.36
CA THR A 141 -4.08 -13.72 -21.41
C THR A 141 -2.55 -13.63 -21.25
N ASP A 142 -2.08 -13.92 -20.05
CA ASP A 142 -0.95 -14.81 -19.72
C ASP A 142 0.37 -14.71 -20.53
N PHE A 143 1.46 -14.39 -19.82
CA PHE A 143 2.79 -14.83 -20.21
C PHE A 143 3.55 -15.24 -18.94
N THR A 144 3.60 -16.55 -18.74
CA THR A 144 4.49 -17.25 -17.84
C THR A 144 5.94 -17.12 -18.30
N THR A 145 6.79 -17.03 -17.28
CA THR A 145 8.25 -17.00 -17.28
C THR A 145 8.87 -18.25 -17.94
N ASP A 146 9.99 -18.05 -18.62
CA ASP A 146 10.84 -19.12 -19.14
C ASP A 146 12.32 -18.88 -18.77
N GLU A 147 13.11 -19.95 -18.91
CA GLU A 147 14.56 -20.18 -18.63
C GLU A 147 14.83 -21.09 -17.40
N LYS A 148 15.63 -22.17 -17.46
CA LYS A 148 16.51 -22.69 -18.52
C LYS A 148 17.02 -24.12 -18.20
N LYS A 149 17.21 -24.89 -19.28
CA LYS A 149 18.39 -25.73 -19.65
C LYS A 149 18.72 -27.03 -18.88
N LYS A 150 18.66 -28.16 -19.61
CA LYS A 150 19.83 -29.00 -19.98
C LYS A 150 19.48 -30.03 -21.08
N GLU A 151 20.23 -29.95 -22.18
CA GLU A 151 20.45 -30.94 -23.26
C GLU A 151 21.24 -32.17 -22.76
N PRO A 152 21.56 -33.20 -23.59
CA PRO A 152 21.17 -33.50 -25.00
C PRO A 152 20.71 -34.97 -25.21
N ILE A 153 20.34 -35.36 -26.44
CA ILE A 153 20.91 -36.53 -27.19
C ILE A 153 20.24 -36.61 -28.59
N ILE A 154 21.10 -36.97 -29.56
CA ILE A 154 20.98 -36.96 -31.02
C ILE A 154 20.21 -38.21 -31.52
N ILE A 155 19.51 -38.13 -32.66
CA ILE A 155 19.62 -39.04 -33.84
C ILE A 155 18.43 -38.88 -34.82
N HIS A 156 18.81 -38.37 -36.00
CA HIS A 156 18.41 -38.71 -37.38
C HIS A 156 16.98 -38.53 -37.96
N GLU A 157 17.03 -37.83 -39.11
CA GLU A 157 16.38 -38.09 -40.40
C GLU A 157 15.08 -37.33 -40.80
N HIS A 158 15.30 -36.46 -41.80
CA HIS A 158 14.41 -35.97 -42.89
C HIS A 158 13.62 -37.11 -43.58
N PRO A 159 12.72 -36.88 -44.59
CA PRO A 159 12.15 -35.63 -45.13
C PRO A 159 10.62 -35.69 -45.53
N VAL A 160 10.00 -34.50 -45.63
CA VAL A 160 9.20 -33.99 -46.78
C VAL A 160 7.85 -34.62 -47.21
N LYS A 161 6.95 -33.69 -47.63
CA LYS A 161 5.73 -33.81 -48.50
C LYS A 161 4.46 -34.29 -47.77
N ARG A 162 3.27 -33.67 -47.90
CA ARG A 162 2.64 -33.00 -49.06
C ARG A 162 1.65 -31.92 -48.64
N THR A 163 1.57 -30.87 -49.45
CA THR A 163 0.42 -29.99 -49.67
C THR A 163 -0.74 -30.74 -50.34
N VAL A 164 -1.96 -30.63 -49.81
CA VAL A 164 -3.23 -30.79 -50.56
C VAL A 164 -4.25 -29.85 -49.89
N VAL A 165 -4.47 -28.67 -50.45
CA VAL A 165 -5.68 -28.27 -51.21
C VAL A 165 -6.98 -28.37 -50.40
N LEU A 166 -7.49 -27.17 -50.14
CA LEU A 166 -8.77 -26.78 -49.57
C LEU A 166 -9.95 -27.40 -50.34
N GLN A 167 -10.83 -28.14 -49.66
CA GLN A 167 -12.16 -28.42 -50.16
C GLN A 167 -13.20 -28.49 -49.03
N SER A 168 -14.07 -27.49 -49.09
CA SER A 168 -15.49 -27.48 -48.72
C SER A 168 -16.03 -28.60 -47.83
N THR A 169 -16.53 -28.23 -46.65
CA THR A 169 -17.92 -28.54 -46.27
C THR A 169 -18.41 -27.48 -45.28
N LEU A 170 -19.33 -26.61 -45.73
CA LEU A 170 -20.27 -25.97 -44.83
C LEU A 170 -21.27 -27.07 -44.43
N SER A 171 -21.04 -27.66 -43.25
CA SER A 171 -21.96 -28.63 -42.67
C SER A 171 -23.20 -27.90 -42.15
N GLN A 172 -24.36 -28.39 -42.56
CA GLN A 172 -25.66 -27.85 -42.20
C GLN A 172 -25.95 -28.05 -40.71
N ILE A 173 -26.16 -26.96 -39.98
CA ILE A 173 -26.73 -26.99 -38.63
C ILE A 173 -28.24 -27.16 -38.78
N GLN A 174 -28.72 -28.37 -38.52
CA GLN A 174 -30.14 -28.65 -38.39
C GLN A 174 -30.61 -28.11 -37.02
N HIS A 175 -31.25 -26.95 -37.00
CA HIS A 175 -31.92 -26.44 -35.81
C HIS A 175 -33.16 -27.29 -35.52
N LYS A 176 -33.04 -28.23 -34.58
CA LYS A 176 -34.19 -28.93 -33.98
C LYS A 176 -34.94 -27.93 -33.10
N THR A 177 -36.20 -27.65 -33.41
CA THR A 177 -37.04 -26.71 -32.66
C THR A 177 -37.31 -27.25 -31.25
N ILE A 178 -36.71 -26.62 -30.25
CA ILE A 178 -36.91 -26.96 -28.83
C ILE A 178 -38.33 -26.53 -28.43
N SER A 179 -39.10 -27.45 -27.86
CA SER A 179 -40.48 -27.18 -27.42
C SER A 179 -40.48 -26.12 -26.31
N VAL A 180 -41.45 -25.20 -26.33
CA VAL A 180 -41.60 -24.12 -25.32
C VAL A 180 -41.58 -24.67 -23.89
N LYS A 181 -42.15 -25.87 -23.66
CA LYS A 181 -42.14 -26.55 -22.36
C LYS A 181 -40.73 -26.97 -21.90
N GLN A 182 -39.81 -27.26 -22.82
CA GLN A 182 -38.40 -27.55 -22.50
C GLN A 182 -37.62 -26.27 -22.22
N ILE A 183 -37.94 -25.15 -22.88
CA ILE A 183 -37.31 -23.85 -22.61
C ILE A 183 -37.61 -23.38 -21.18
N PHE A 184 -38.85 -23.53 -20.70
CA PHE A 184 -39.20 -23.21 -19.31
C PHE A 184 -38.45 -24.06 -18.29
N LYS A 185 -38.22 -25.34 -18.57
CA LYS A 185 -37.43 -26.22 -17.70
C LYS A 185 -35.96 -25.80 -17.66
N ILE A 186 -35.39 -25.43 -18.81
CA ILE A 186 -34.01 -24.94 -18.91
C ILE A 186 -33.88 -23.60 -18.17
N LEU A 187 -34.83 -22.68 -18.34
CA LEU A 187 -34.85 -21.39 -17.64
C LEU A 187 -34.89 -21.59 -16.12
N LEU A 188 -35.75 -22.49 -15.63
CA LEU A 188 -35.87 -22.77 -14.19
C LEU A 188 -34.60 -23.41 -13.63
N LEU A 189 -33.95 -24.31 -14.39
CA LEU A 189 -32.65 -24.88 -14.03
C LEU A 189 -31.56 -23.81 -13.93
N VAL A 190 -31.50 -22.89 -14.91
CA VAL A 190 -30.52 -21.79 -14.94
C VAL A 190 -30.72 -20.85 -13.75
N VAL A 191 -31.97 -20.54 -13.38
CA VAL A 191 -32.27 -19.72 -12.20
C VAL A 191 -31.81 -20.40 -10.92
N ILE A 192 -32.04 -21.71 -10.77
CA ILE A 192 -31.58 -22.47 -9.59
C ILE A 192 -30.05 -22.47 -9.50
N ILE A 193 -29.35 -22.67 -10.62
CA ILE A 193 -27.88 -22.63 -10.67
C ILE A 193 -27.35 -21.21 -10.37
N ALA A 194 -28.01 -20.17 -10.87
CA ALA A 194 -27.64 -18.80 -10.55
C ALA A 194 -27.80 -18.53 -9.04
N VAL A 195 -28.96 -18.86 -8.47
CA VAL A 195 -29.24 -18.65 -7.03
C VAL A 195 -28.25 -19.43 -6.15
N SER A 196 -27.93 -20.68 -6.50
CA SER A 196 -26.93 -21.46 -5.76
C SER A 196 -25.51 -20.89 -5.90
N ALA A 197 -25.12 -20.43 -7.09
CA ALA A 197 -23.83 -19.76 -7.30
C ALA A 197 -23.73 -18.41 -6.56
N TYR A 198 -24.83 -17.65 -6.45
CA TYR A 198 -24.88 -16.43 -5.64
C TYR A 198 -24.80 -16.72 -4.14
N GLY A 199 -25.43 -17.80 -3.67
CA GLY A 199 -25.38 -18.23 -2.26
C GLY A 199 -24.02 -18.79 -1.82
N MET A 200 -23.17 -19.22 -2.76
CA MET A 200 -21.83 -19.76 -2.46
C MET A 200 -20.73 -18.70 -2.29
N LYS A 201 -21.01 -17.40 -2.49
CA LYS A 201 -19.99 -16.34 -2.38
C LYS A 201 -19.42 -16.19 -0.97
N GLU A 202 -20.15 -16.53 0.08
CA GLU A 202 -19.65 -16.44 1.46
C GLU A 202 -18.76 -17.62 1.88
N LEU A 203 -18.81 -18.76 1.18
CA LEU A 203 -18.02 -19.95 1.50
C LEU A 203 -16.67 -20.02 0.75
N ILE A 204 -16.44 -19.15 -0.23
CA ILE A 204 -15.23 -19.11 -1.08
C ILE A 204 -14.44 -17.80 -0.84
N ALA A 205 -14.65 -17.11 0.28
CA ALA A 205 -13.71 -16.07 0.69
C ALA A 205 -12.46 -16.77 1.27
N PRO A 206 -11.27 -16.66 0.64
CA PRO A 206 -10.06 -17.22 1.22
C PRO A 206 -9.86 -16.58 2.60
N LYS A 207 -9.60 -17.41 3.63
CA LYS A 207 -9.27 -16.91 4.96
C LYS A 207 -8.17 -15.87 4.81
N LYS A 208 -8.40 -14.66 5.33
CA LYS A 208 -7.38 -13.62 5.36
C LYS A 208 -6.18 -14.22 6.09
N GLN A 209 -5.05 -14.32 5.41
CA GLN A 209 -3.81 -14.77 6.01
C GLN A 209 -3.19 -13.54 6.71
N CYS A 210 -2.77 -13.71 7.96
CA CYS A 210 -2.10 -12.67 8.73
C CYS A 210 -0.62 -13.00 8.89
N MET A 211 0.17 -11.98 9.22
CA MET A 211 1.57 -12.10 9.54
C MET A 211 1.90 -11.37 10.83
N GLN A 212 2.93 -11.83 11.51
CA GLN A 212 3.44 -11.26 12.74
C GLN A 212 4.96 -11.26 12.73
N TRP A 213 5.57 -10.19 13.23
CA TRP A 213 7.02 -10.15 13.39
C TRP A 213 7.45 -11.09 14.53
N GLN A 214 8.39 -11.99 14.25
CA GLN A 214 8.93 -12.97 15.17
C GLN A 214 10.45 -12.95 15.08
N MET A 215 11.11 -12.61 16.20
CA MET A 215 12.57 -12.54 16.36
C MET A 215 13.29 -11.62 15.34
N ASP A 216 13.42 -12.07 14.10
CA ASP A 216 14.16 -11.44 13.01
C ASP A 216 13.40 -11.37 11.67
N HIS A 217 12.16 -11.88 11.55
CA HIS A 217 11.39 -11.84 10.29
C HIS A 217 9.87 -11.88 10.53
N TYR A 218 9.08 -11.76 9.47
CA TYR A 218 7.62 -11.97 9.53
C TYR A 218 7.26 -13.44 9.28
N GLU A 219 6.41 -13.99 10.13
CA GLU A 219 5.82 -15.33 10.01
C GLU A 219 4.32 -15.24 9.77
N ILE A 220 3.78 -16.20 9.00
CA ILE A 220 2.34 -16.31 8.75
C ILE A 220 1.67 -16.92 9.98
N VAL A 221 0.67 -16.23 10.52
CA VAL A 221 -0.07 -16.64 11.72
C VAL A 221 -1.58 -16.61 11.46
N ASP A 222 -2.35 -17.25 12.33
CA ASP A 222 -3.81 -17.09 12.32
C ASP A 222 -4.16 -15.66 12.76
N CYS A 223 -5.01 -14.97 12.01
CA CYS A 223 -5.51 -13.65 12.38
C CYS A 223 -6.22 -13.64 13.75
N SER A 224 -6.66 -14.81 14.22
CA SER A 224 -7.39 -15.00 15.48
C SER A 224 -6.50 -15.56 16.59
N SER A 225 -5.23 -15.90 16.33
CA SER A 225 -4.37 -16.48 17.35
C SER A 225 -4.03 -15.46 18.42
N THR A 226 -4.53 -15.68 19.63
CA THR A 226 -4.07 -15.00 20.84
C THR A 226 -3.14 -15.96 21.58
N THR A 227 -1.88 -16.08 21.18
CA THR A 227 -0.95 -17.01 21.88
C THR A 227 0.42 -16.42 22.16
N GLN A 228 0.62 -16.17 23.46
CA GLN A 228 1.71 -16.68 24.32
C GLN A 228 3.16 -16.41 23.89
N GLY A 229 3.67 -15.26 24.31
CA GLY A 229 5.09 -15.00 24.51
C GLY A 229 5.27 -13.91 25.57
N ILE A 230 6.10 -14.15 26.59
CA ILE A 230 6.43 -13.17 27.62
C ILE A 230 7.40 -12.16 26.99
N GLY A 231 6.87 -11.03 26.51
CA GLY A 231 7.66 -9.93 25.93
C GLY A 231 7.01 -9.36 24.68
N ILE A 232 7.03 -8.02 24.56
CA ILE A 232 6.55 -7.16 23.46
C ILE A 232 5.66 -7.86 22.42
N ILE A 233 4.35 -7.67 22.55
CA ILE A 233 3.36 -8.17 21.58
C ILE A 233 3.54 -7.46 20.23
N ASN A 234 4.16 -8.13 19.27
CA ASN A 234 4.20 -7.64 17.88
C ASN A 234 2.79 -7.72 17.26
N GLU A 235 2.36 -6.67 16.56
CA GLU A 235 1.02 -6.56 15.96
C GLU A 235 0.79 -7.66 14.91
N ILE A 236 -0.32 -8.39 15.02
CA ILE A 236 -0.80 -9.30 13.97
C ILE A 236 -1.54 -8.45 12.94
N LYS A 237 -1.08 -8.48 11.69
CA LYS A 237 -1.67 -7.69 10.59
C LYS A 237 -1.85 -8.52 9.33
N PRO A 238 -2.70 -8.12 8.38
CA PRO A 238 -2.82 -8.81 7.09
C PRO A 238 -1.47 -8.93 6.38
N ILE A 239 -1.27 -10.01 5.61
CA ILE A 239 -0.03 -10.20 4.86
C ILE A 239 0.21 -9.02 3.89
N ILE A 240 1.42 -8.46 3.97
CA ILE A 240 1.96 -7.51 3.01
C ILE A 240 3.25 -8.14 2.46
N GLU A 241 3.21 -8.58 1.20
CA GLU A 241 4.28 -9.39 0.58
C GLU A 241 5.65 -8.69 0.57
N GLU A 242 5.66 -7.35 0.46
CA GLU A 242 6.88 -6.56 0.47
C GLU A 242 7.55 -6.58 1.83
N GLU A 243 6.77 -6.56 2.91
CA GLU A 243 7.28 -6.59 4.28
C GLU A 243 7.69 -7.99 4.71
N MET A 244 7.06 -9.04 4.17
CA MET A 244 7.47 -10.44 4.41
C MET A 244 8.93 -10.72 4.05
N LYS A 245 9.51 -9.91 3.14
CA LYS A 245 10.91 -10.03 2.72
C LYS A 245 11.87 -9.35 3.69
N LEU A 246 11.36 -8.53 4.62
CA LEU A 246 12.15 -7.83 5.61
C LEU A 246 12.68 -8.82 6.65
N LYS A 247 14.00 -8.77 6.86
CA LYS A 247 14.70 -9.55 7.87
C LYS A 247 15.65 -8.66 8.63
N LYS A 248 15.65 -8.78 9.96
CA LYS A 248 16.71 -8.27 10.82
C LYS A 248 17.94 -9.14 10.62
N ILE A 249 19.09 -8.51 10.52
CA ILE A 249 20.36 -9.19 10.22
C ILE A 249 21.44 -8.69 11.16
N GLU A 250 22.38 -9.57 11.45
CA GLU A 250 23.63 -9.18 12.07
C GLU A 250 24.63 -8.76 10.99
N VAL A 251 25.43 -7.73 11.29
CA VAL A 251 26.40 -7.17 10.35
C VAL A 251 27.77 -7.15 10.99
N SER A 252 28.79 -7.36 10.16
CA SER A 252 30.20 -7.25 10.52
C SER A 252 30.93 -6.44 9.45
N LEU A 253 32.21 -6.15 9.66
CA LEU A 253 33.02 -5.45 8.66
C LEU A 253 33.18 -6.23 7.34
N LYS A 254 32.91 -7.54 7.33
CA LYS A 254 32.89 -8.37 6.13
C LYS A 254 31.56 -8.30 5.35
N THR A 255 30.53 -7.68 5.92
CA THR A 255 29.21 -7.59 5.30
C THR A 255 29.25 -6.62 4.11
N PRO A 256 28.70 -6.98 2.93
CA PRO A 256 28.63 -6.08 1.79
C PRO A 256 27.55 -5.00 2.01
N PHE A 257 27.94 -3.87 2.59
CA PHE A 257 27.02 -2.77 2.91
C PHE A 257 26.43 -2.05 1.68
N PHE A 258 27.14 -2.11 0.55
CA PHE A 258 26.75 -1.43 -0.70
C PHE A 258 26.82 -2.40 -1.88
N GLN A 259 25.81 -2.34 -2.75
CA GLN A 259 25.76 -3.07 -4.01
C GLN A 259 25.43 -2.09 -5.14
N LYS A 260 26.25 -2.04 -6.20
CA LYS A 260 26.09 -1.10 -7.32
C LYS A 260 25.92 0.37 -6.86
N ASN A 261 26.73 0.81 -5.89
CA ASN A 261 26.68 2.15 -5.26
C ASN A 261 25.35 2.50 -4.55
N LYS A 262 24.52 1.51 -4.24
CA LYS A 262 23.30 1.67 -3.42
C LYS A 262 23.44 0.91 -2.11
N ALA A 263 22.85 1.43 -1.06
CA ALA A 263 22.81 0.75 0.24
C ALA A 263 22.10 -0.60 0.09
N ALA A 264 22.81 -1.68 0.41
CA ALA A 264 22.26 -3.02 0.49
C ALA A 264 21.71 -3.31 1.90
N ILE A 265 22.17 -2.56 2.89
CA ILE A 265 21.81 -2.71 4.31
C ILE A 265 21.07 -1.45 4.77
N TRP A 266 20.07 -1.67 5.60
CA TRP A 266 19.25 -0.64 6.20
C TRP A 266 19.38 -0.71 7.72
N TYR A 267 19.18 0.40 8.42
CA TYR A 267 19.34 0.44 9.87
C TYR A 267 18.31 1.34 10.55
N CYS A 268 18.05 1.07 11.83
CA CYS A 268 17.28 1.93 12.71
C CYS A 268 17.89 1.93 14.12
N LYS A 269 17.73 3.04 14.84
CA LYS A 269 18.18 3.17 16.22
C LYS A 269 17.02 2.86 17.18
N LYS A 270 17.17 1.82 17.98
CA LYS A 270 16.23 1.39 19.03
C LYS A 270 16.97 1.32 20.36
N ASP A 271 16.49 2.02 21.38
CA ASP A 271 17.08 2.03 22.72
C ASP A 271 18.61 2.23 22.74
N SER A 272 19.07 3.18 21.92
CA SER A 272 20.49 3.50 21.71
C SER A 272 21.35 2.43 21.03
N LYS A 273 20.79 1.28 20.65
CA LYS A 273 21.44 0.26 19.82
C LYS A 273 21.01 0.42 18.36
N LEU A 274 21.92 0.10 17.44
CA LEU A 274 21.58 0.01 16.02
C LEU A 274 21.10 -1.41 15.72
N GLU A 275 19.96 -1.50 15.06
CA GLU A 275 19.47 -2.73 14.44
C GLU A 275 19.58 -2.60 12.93
N TYR A 276 19.92 -3.70 12.26
CA TYR A 276 20.20 -3.74 10.82
C TYR A 276 19.23 -4.68 10.12
N PHE A 277 18.93 -4.36 8.86
CA PHE A 277 17.93 -5.03 8.06
C PHE A 277 18.40 -5.20 6.61
N ASN A 278 17.89 -6.23 5.95
CA ASN A 278 18.23 -6.59 4.58
C ASN A 278 17.53 -5.74 3.50
N ALA A 279 16.53 -4.94 3.87
CA ALA A 279 15.68 -4.21 2.93
C ALA A 279 15.18 -2.88 3.51
N ALA A 280 14.72 -2.01 2.61
CA ALA A 280 13.99 -0.81 2.98
C ALA A 280 12.65 -1.18 3.62
N GLY A 281 12.13 -0.32 4.49
CA GLY A 281 10.83 -0.54 5.11
C GLY A 281 10.70 0.21 6.42
N PHE A 282 9.88 -0.33 7.31
CA PHE A 282 9.65 0.20 8.64
C PHE A 282 10.10 -0.83 9.68
N HIS A 283 10.57 -0.32 10.82
CA HIS A 283 10.95 -1.16 11.93
C HIS A 283 9.69 -1.86 12.48
N PRO A 284 9.68 -3.19 12.59
CA PRO A 284 8.48 -3.98 12.87
C PRO A 284 7.87 -3.69 14.24
N GLU A 285 8.69 -3.36 15.25
CA GLU A 285 8.21 -3.10 16.61
C GLU A 285 7.84 -1.64 16.91
N ASN A 286 8.51 -0.65 16.31
CA ASN A 286 8.33 0.77 16.66
C ASN A 286 7.84 1.64 15.48
N GLY A 287 7.63 1.04 14.31
CA GLY A 287 7.12 1.71 13.12
C GLY A 287 8.04 2.77 12.50
N LYS A 288 9.27 2.97 13.01
CA LYS A 288 10.18 4.00 12.46
C LYS A 288 10.70 3.59 11.08
N PRO A 289 10.85 4.53 10.14
CA PRO A 289 11.41 4.21 8.83
C PRO A 289 12.87 3.77 8.97
N LEU A 290 13.22 2.69 8.28
CA LEU A 290 14.60 2.24 8.18
C LEU A 290 15.39 3.20 7.28
N LYS A 291 16.61 3.53 7.68
CA LYS A 291 17.50 4.42 6.93
C LYS A 291 18.52 3.60 6.14
N PRO A 292 18.89 4.01 4.91
CA PRO A 292 19.97 3.36 4.19
C PRO A 292 21.26 3.54 4.97
N ILE A 293 22.08 2.48 5.06
CA ILE A 293 23.37 2.56 5.74
C ILE A 293 24.28 3.55 5.02
N SER A 294 25.12 4.24 5.78
CA SER A 294 26.10 5.19 5.25
C SER A 294 27.50 4.86 5.75
N GLN A 295 28.52 5.34 5.05
CA GLN A 295 29.92 5.14 5.45
C GLN A 295 30.17 5.64 6.88
N TYR A 296 29.58 6.78 7.25
CA TYR A 296 29.67 7.34 8.60
C TYR A 296 29.15 6.38 9.68
N ILE A 297 28.01 5.72 9.43
CA ILE A 297 27.41 4.78 10.38
C ILE A 297 28.28 3.54 10.54
N ILE A 298 28.82 3.01 9.45
CA ILE A 298 29.73 1.86 9.45
C ILE A 298 30.95 2.20 10.31
N THR A 299 31.67 3.28 9.99
CA THR A 299 32.89 3.68 10.72
C THR A 299 32.64 3.99 12.20
N LYS A 300 31.48 4.55 12.54
CA LYS A 300 31.20 4.97 13.92
C LYS A 300 30.72 3.83 14.82
N TYR A 301 29.92 2.91 14.29
CA TYR A 301 29.16 1.95 15.09
C TYR A 301 29.50 0.48 14.83
N ILE A 302 30.11 0.17 13.67
CA ILE A 302 30.53 -1.18 13.33
C ILE A 302 32.04 -1.23 13.53
N LYS A 303 32.46 -1.69 14.71
CA LYS A 303 33.87 -1.86 15.07
C LYS A 303 34.26 -3.34 14.97
N GLU A 304 35.56 -3.59 14.81
CA GLU A 304 36.15 -4.94 14.85
C GLU A 304 35.85 -5.67 16.15
#